data_AF-A0A3S5DL19-F1
#
_entry.id   AF-A0A3S5DL19-F1
#
_cell.length_a   1.000
_cell.length_b   1.000
_cell.length_c   1.000
_cell.angle_alpha   90.00
_cell.angle_beta   90.00
_cell.angle_gamma   90.00
#
_symmetry.space_group_name_H-M   'P 1'
#
loop_
_entity.id
_entity.type
_entity.pdbx_description
1 polymer ?
#
loop_
_entity_poly.entity_id
_entity_poly.type
_entity_poly.pdbx_seq_one_letter_code
_entity_poly.pdbx_strand_id
1 'polypeptide(L)'
;MIEDILTLSNERYPTLEDALRDYLAQVGARRVAHAAIGIANPLNGDLVRMTNCHWSFSIEAARRALGLSTLLLLNDFTALALALPRLPRRELAQVAAARRGRTRRWR
;
A
#
# COMPACT_ATOMS: atom_id res chain seq x y z
N MET A 1 -15.31 -2.02 4.56
CA MET A 1 -15.58 -0.84 3.73
C MET A 1 -14.36 0.04 3.86
N ILE A 2 -13.86 0.67 2.80
CA ILE A 2 -12.88 1.75 2.95
C ILE A 2 -13.71 3.00 3.21
N GLU A 3 -13.50 3.66 4.34
CA GLU A 3 -14.38 4.72 4.83
C GLU A 3 -13.87 6.10 4.42
N ASP A 4 -12.55 6.33 4.51
CA ASP A 4 -11.94 7.62 4.23
C ASP A 4 -10.89 7.54 3.10
N ILE A 5 -11.23 8.09 1.93
CA ILE A 5 -10.34 8.12 0.75
C ILE A 5 -10.02 9.58 0.41
N LEU A 6 -8.74 9.94 0.50
CA LEU A 6 -8.22 11.23 0.08
C LEU A 6 -7.02 11.04 -0.86
N THR A 7 -6.93 11.90 -1.87
CA THR A 7 -5.78 11.98 -2.76
C THR A 7 -4.99 13.23 -2.43
N LEU A 8 -3.75 13.06 -1.96
CA LEU A 8 -2.83 14.15 -1.62
C LEU A 8 -1.68 14.17 -2.63
N SER A 9 -1.22 15.37 -3.01
CA SER A 9 -0.07 15.51 -3.92
C SER A 9 1.24 15.40 -3.15
N ASN A 10 2.12 14.49 -3.58
CA ASN A 10 3.44 14.31 -2.98
C ASN A 10 4.28 15.60 -2.99
N GLU A 11 4.11 16.47 -3.99
CA GLU A 11 4.87 17.72 -4.14
C GLU A 11 4.57 18.75 -3.04
N ARG A 12 3.42 18.63 -2.36
CA ARG A 12 3.03 19.55 -1.29
C ARG A 12 3.70 19.26 0.05
N TYR A 13 4.32 18.08 0.19
CA TYR A 13 4.86 17.62 1.46
C TYR A 13 6.34 17.29 1.31
N PRO A 14 7.22 17.88 2.12
CA PRO A 14 8.65 17.56 2.11
C PRO A 14 8.95 16.10 2.46
N THR A 15 8.09 15.48 3.27
CA THR A 15 8.25 14.10 3.76
C THR A 15 6.94 13.30 3.68
N LEU A 16 7.07 11.97 3.75
CA LEU A 16 5.91 11.07 3.87
C LEU A 16 5.17 11.32 5.19
N GLU A 17 5.89 11.58 6.26
CA GLU A 17 5.34 11.84 7.59
C GLU A 17 4.45 13.09 7.60
N ASP A 18 4.84 14.14 6.90
CA ASP A 18 4.03 15.36 6.76
C ASP A 18 2.71 15.06 6.03
N ALA A 19 2.78 14.29 4.94
CA ALA A 19 1.58 13.87 4.19
C ALA A 19 0.64 13.00 5.04
N LEU A 20 1.19 12.06 5.82
CA LEU A 20 0.41 11.18 6.71
C LEU A 20 -0.23 11.95 7.87
N ARG A 21 0.47 12.91 8.47
CA ARG A 21 -0.11 13.77 9.52
C ARG A 21 -1.26 14.60 8.99
N ASP A 22 -1.11 15.20 7.82
CA ASP A 22 -2.16 16.00 7.20
C ASP A 22 -3.36 15.13 6.81
N TYR A 23 -3.13 13.96 6.22
CA TYR A 23 -4.19 12.98 5.95
C TYR A 23 -4.99 12.65 7.22
N LEU A 24 -4.30 12.25 8.31
CA LEU A 24 -4.95 11.89 9.57
C LEU A 24 -5.73 13.06 10.19
N ALA A 25 -5.21 14.30 10.05
CA ALA A 25 -5.91 15.49 10.50
C ALA A 25 -7.19 15.75 9.68
N GLN A 26 -7.13 15.61 8.35
CA GLN A 26 -8.28 15.85 7.46
C GLN A 26 -9.41 14.84 7.65
N VAL A 27 -9.09 13.56 7.89
CA VAL A 27 -10.10 12.53 8.19
C VAL A 27 -10.52 12.51 9.66
N GLY A 28 -9.94 13.38 10.51
CA GLY A 28 -10.27 13.46 11.94
C GLY A 28 -9.79 12.27 12.78
N ALA A 29 -8.86 11.45 12.27
CA ALA A 29 -8.36 10.27 12.96
C ALA A 29 -7.33 10.64 14.04
N ARG A 30 -7.73 10.55 15.30
CA ARG A 30 -6.89 11.00 16.43
C ARG A 30 -5.90 9.97 16.96
N ARG A 31 -6.10 8.67 16.72
CA ARG A 31 -5.24 7.60 17.26
C ARG A 31 -5.15 6.42 16.31
N VAL A 32 -4.06 6.35 15.56
CA VAL A 32 -3.69 5.19 14.75
C VAL A 32 -2.46 4.54 15.40
N ALA A 33 -2.56 3.25 15.73
CA ALA A 33 -1.44 2.49 16.30
C ALA A 33 -0.70 1.67 15.23
N HIS A 34 -1.39 1.29 14.15
CA HIS A 34 -0.84 0.43 13.11
C HIS A 34 -1.16 1.03 11.75
N ALA A 35 -0.15 1.09 10.89
CA ALA A 35 -0.30 1.50 9.50
C ALA A 35 0.38 0.49 8.58
N ALA A 36 -0.22 0.26 7.42
CA ALA A 36 0.37 -0.47 6.31
C ALA A 36 0.25 0.39 5.05
N ILE A 37 1.35 0.56 4.33
CA ILE A 37 1.42 1.45 3.16
C ILE A 37 1.99 0.67 1.98
N GLY A 38 1.21 0.62 0.89
CA GLY A 38 1.66 0.10 -0.39
C GLY A 38 2.43 1.17 -1.16
N ILE A 39 3.66 0.89 -1.57
CA ILE A 39 4.49 1.82 -2.36
C ILE A 39 4.97 1.19 -3.66
N ALA A 40 5.08 2.03 -4.69
CA ALA A 40 5.59 1.65 -6.01
C ALA A 40 7.13 1.64 -6.05
N ASN A 41 7.75 0.93 -5.10
CA ASN A 41 9.20 0.83 -5.00
C ASN A 41 9.59 -0.55 -4.45
N PRO A 42 10.72 -1.15 -4.89
CA PRO A 42 11.29 -2.30 -4.21
C PRO A 42 11.74 -1.91 -2.81
N LEU A 43 11.55 -2.82 -1.85
CA LEU A 43 11.90 -2.63 -0.44
C LEU A 43 13.07 -3.54 -0.07
N ASN A 44 14.25 -2.94 0.11
CA ASN A 44 15.50 -3.66 0.37
C ASN A 44 16.13 -3.24 1.71
N GLY A 45 15.33 -3.25 2.78
CA GLY A 45 15.75 -2.87 4.13
C GLY A 45 15.00 -1.66 4.67
N ASP A 46 15.60 -0.98 5.65
CA ASP A 46 14.98 0.12 6.37
C ASP A 46 14.99 1.45 5.60
N LEU A 47 15.97 1.68 4.73
CA LEU A 47 16.03 2.91 3.95
C LEU A 47 15.23 2.77 2.65
N VAL A 48 14.25 3.66 2.47
CA VAL A 48 13.43 3.75 1.26
C VAL A 48 13.79 5.02 0.52
N ARG A 49 14.05 4.89 -0.78
CA ARG A 49 14.19 6.03 -1.70
C ARG A 49 13.20 5.86 -2.83
N MET A 50 12.22 6.77 -2.89
CA MET A 50 11.20 6.75 -3.93
C MET A 50 11.82 7.11 -5.28
N THR A 51 11.36 6.43 -6.33
CA THR A 51 11.79 6.68 -7.71
C THR A 51 10.89 7.69 -8.43
N ASN A 52 9.66 7.86 -7.96
CA ASN A 52 8.62 8.70 -8.56
C ASN A 52 8.30 9.98 -7.75
N CYS A 53 8.98 10.20 -6.62
CA CYS A 53 8.91 11.44 -5.86
C CYS A 53 10.22 11.69 -5.13
N HIS A 54 10.33 12.84 -4.47
CA HIS A 54 11.56 13.30 -3.83
C HIS A 54 11.81 12.68 -2.44
N TRP A 55 10.89 11.87 -1.92
CA TRP A 55 11.00 11.32 -0.56
C TRP A 55 12.09 10.24 -0.46
N SER A 56 12.87 10.35 0.61
CA SER A 56 13.83 9.34 1.06
C SER A 56 13.82 9.30 2.58
N PHE A 57 13.56 8.13 3.17
CA PHE A 57 13.29 8.03 4.60
C PHE A 57 13.61 6.62 5.15
N SER A 58 13.77 6.52 6.47
CA SER A 58 13.86 5.26 7.20
C SER A 58 12.47 4.84 7.68
N ILE A 59 12.13 3.55 7.52
CA ILE A 59 10.84 3.00 7.96
C ILE A 59 10.73 3.12 9.48
N GLU A 60 11.77 2.71 10.21
CA GLU A 60 11.76 2.76 11.68
C GLU A 60 11.73 4.19 12.21
N ALA A 61 12.43 5.13 11.55
CA ALA A 61 12.37 6.55 11.91
C ALA A 61 10.95 7.12 11.71
N ALA A 62 10.34 6.85 10.56
CA ALA A 62 8.97 7.28 10.25
C ALA A 62 7.96 6.68 11.25
N ARG A 63 8.08 5.39 11.57
CA ARG A 63 7.24 4.70 12.57
C ARG A 63 7.27 5.43 13.92
N ARG A 64 8.48 5.76 14.40
CA ARG A 64 8.67 6.48 15.68
C ARG A 64 8.14 7.90 15.61
N ALA A 65 8.43 8.63 14.55
CA ALA A 65 8.00 10.02 14.38
C ALA A 65 6.46 10.12 14.39
N LEU A 66 5.78 9.17 13.75
CA LEU A 66 4.32 9.10 13.69
C LEU A 66 3.69 8.50 14.96
N GLY A 67 4.48 8.02 15.92
CA GLY A 67 3.98 7.39 17.14
C GLY A 67 3.27 6.04 16.91
N LEU A 68 3.58 5.36 15.80
CA LEU A 68 2.98 4.08 15.44
C LEU A 68 3.61 2.93 16.22
N SER A 69 2.81 2.01 16.71
CA SER A 69 3.29 0.71 17.22
C SER A 69 3.80 -0.16 16.07
N THR A 70 3.19 -0.06 14.88
CA THR A 70 3.61 -0.81 13.69
C THR A 70 3.49 0.05 12.45
N LEU A 71 4.53 0.03 11.62
CA LEU A 71 4.50 0.56 10.26
C LEU A 71 5.01 -0.53 9.32
N LEU A 72 4.14 -1.02 8.43
CA LEU A 72 4.50 -1.96 7.38
C LEU A 72 4.54 -1.23 6.05
N LEU A 73 5.71 -1.22 5.41
CA LEU A 73 5.78 -0.91 3.99
C LEU A 73 5.77 -2.20 3.20
N LEU A 74 5.01 -2.20 2.12
CA LEU A 74 4.93 -3.29 1.18
C LEU A 74 4.96 -2.73 -0.24
N ASN A 75 5.51 -3.50 -1.16
CA ASN A 75 5.35 -3.17 -2.56
C ASN A 75 3.85 -3.19 -2.95
N ASP A 76 3.45 -2.29 -3.84
CA ASP A 76 2.08 -2.16 -4.34
C ASP A 76 1.49 -3.44 -4.96
N PHE A 77 2.24 -4.22 -5.75
CA PHE A 77 1.78 -5.52 -6.24
C PHE A 77 1.58 -6.54 -5.11
N THR A 78 2.41 -6.47 -4.07
CA THR A 78 2.22 -7.31 -2.88
C THR A 78 0.93 -6.92 -2.16
N ALA A 79 0.67 -5.62 -2.00
CA ALA A 79 -0.57 -5.12 -1.40
C ALA A 79 -1.79 -5.57 -2.20
N LEU A 80 -1.73 -5.44 -3.53
CA LEU A 80 -2.77 -5.88 -4.44
C LEU A 80 -3.03 -7.37 -4.30
N ALA A 81 -1.99 -8.20 -4.36
CA ALA A 81 -2.12 -9.66 -4.23
C ALA A 81 -2.76 -10.09 -2.90
N LEU A 82 -2.43 -9.40 -1.79
CA LEU A 82 -3.02 -9.65 -0.46
C LEU A 82 -4.49 -9.20 -0.35
N ALA A 83 -4.90 -8.24 -1.18
CA ALA A 83 -6.28 -7.76 -1.24
C ALA A 83 -7.18 -8.70 -2.05
N LEU A 84 -6.68 -9.30 -3.14
CA LEU A 84 -7.49 -10.09 -4.08
C LEU A 84 -8.37 -11.17 -3.42
N PRO A 85 -7.89 -12.01 -2.47
CA PRO A 85 -8.73 -13.04 -1.84
C PRO A 85 -9.86 -12.49 -0.97
N ARG A 86 -9.79 -11.21 -0.58
CA ARG A 86 -10.80 -10.54 0.26
C ARG A 86 -11.87 -9.82 -0.56
N LEU A 87 -11.69 -9.71 -1.88
CA LEU A 87 -12.67 -9.05 -2.73
C LEU A 87 -13.93 -9.92 -2.87
N PRO A 88 -15.13 -9.35 -2.66
CA PRO A 88 -16.39 -10.06 -2.84
C PRO A 88 -16.61 -10.34 -4.33
N ARG A 89 -17.30 -11.44 -4.64
CA ARG A 89 -17.55 -11.86 -6.03
C ARG A 89 -18.17 -10.78 -6.92
N ARG A 90 -18.96 -9.87 -6.35
CA ARG A 90 -19.58 -8.73 -7.07
C ARG A 90 -18.57 -7.70 -7.60
N GLU A 91 -17.37 -7.65 -7.02
CA GLU A 91 -16.26 -6.78 -7.44
C GLU A 91 -15.31 -7.50 -8.41
N LEU A 92 -15.63 -8.75 -8.79
CA LEU A 92 -14.83 -9.55 -9.71
C LEU A 92 -15.58 -9.72 -11.04
N ALA A 93 -14.93 -9.37 -12.14
CA ALA A 93 -15.39 -9.67 -13.49
C ALA A 93 -14.65 -10.91 -14.03
N GLN A 94 -15.40 -11.91 -14.49
CA GLN A 94 -14.79 -13.07 -15.15
C GLN A 94 -14.35 -12.70 -16.57
N VAL A 95 -13.05 -12.68 -16.82
CA VAL A 95 -12.49 -12.40 -18.16
C VAL A 95 -12.51 -13.65 -19.05
N ALA A 96 -12.27 -14.84 -18.49
CA ALA A 96 -12.35 -16.11 -19.21
C ALA A 96 -12.74 -17.27 -18.29
N ALA A 97 -13.39 -18.29 -18.84
CA ALA A 97 -13.59 -19.56 -18.14
C ALA A 97 -12.36 -20.45 -18.28
N ALA A 98 -11.98 -21.14 -17.19
CA ALA A 98 -10.96 -22.18 -17.26
C ALA A 98 -11.41 -23.28 -18.23
N ARG A 99 -10.81 -23.32 -19.42
CA ARG A 99 -10.97 -24.46 -20.33
C ARG A 99 -10.14 -25.59 -19.75
N ARG A 100 -10.78 -26.68 -19.30
CA ARG A 100 -10.06 -27.92 -19.00
C ARG A 100 -9.28 -28.33 -20.26
N GLY A 101 -7.96 -28.23 -20.20
CA GLY A 101 -7.10 -28.71 -21.29
C GLY A 101 -7.33 -30.21 -21.46
N ARG A 102 -7.70 -30.64 -22.66
CA ARG A 102 -7.55 -32.05 -23.05
C ARG A 102 -6.08 -32.40 -22.85
N THR A 103 -5.79 -33.41 -22.03
CA THR A 103 -4.47 -34.04 -21.89
C THR A 103 -3.94 -34.38 -23.28
N ARG A 104 -3.02 -33.58 -23.81
CA ARG A 104 -2.19 -33.99 -24.95
C ARG A 104 -1.02 -34.77 -24.36
N ARG A 105 -1.09 -36.10 -24.52
CA ARG A 105 0.04 -37.02 -24.30
C ARG A 105 1.06 -36.71 -25.38
N TRP A 106 2.20 -36.13 -25.01
CA TRP A 106 3.34 -36.00 -25.90
C TRP A 106 3.93 -37.42 -26.11
N ARG A 107 4.15 -37.80 -27.38
CA ARG A 107 4.91 -38.99 -27.79
C ARG A 107 6.31 -38.56 -28.15
#